data_AF-A0A2P2KTP7-F1
#
_entry.id   AF-A0A2P2KTP7-F1
#
_cell.length_a   1.000
_cell.length_b   1.000
_cell.length_c   1.000
_cell.angle_alpha   90.00
_cell.angle_beta   90.00
_cell.angle_gamma   90.00
#
_symmetry.space_group_name_H-M   'P 1'
#
loop_
_entity.id
_entity.type
_entity.pdbx_description
1 polymer ?
#
loop_
_entity_poly.entity_id
_entity_poly.type
_entity_poly.pdbx_seq_one_letter_code
_entity_poly.pdbx_strand_id
1 'polypeptide(L)'
;MFRLGFLVTFMPIVAKHFLTCLSAYSEYPLSIILVGVGDGPWDMMKEFDDNIPARAFDNFQFVNFTEIMSKRMKRSRKEAEFALAALMEIPPQYKATMELNILG
;
A
#
# COMPACT_ATOMS: atom_id res chain seq x y z
N MET A 1 -2.65 19.42 3.50
CA MET A 1 -3.41 18.33 4.21
C MET A 1 -3.00 16.96 3.66
N PHE A 2 -2.41 16.09 4.49
CA PHE A 2 -2.08 14.70 4.13
C PHE A 2 -3.33 13.83 4.05
N ARG A 3 -3.44 12.98 3.03
CA ARG A 3 -4.60 12.11 2.79
C ARG A 3 -4.19 10.65 2.79
N LEU A 4 -5.06 9.81 3.35
CA LEU A 4 -4.91 8.36 3.34
C LEU A 4 -6.00 7.73 2.47
N GLY A 5 -5.61 6.99 1.45
CA GLY A 5 -6.51 6.24 0.57
C GLY A 5 -6.42 4.74 0.84
N PHE A 6 -7.56 4.10 1.10
CA PHE A 6 -7.67 2.65 1.14
C PHE A 6 -8.25 2.15 -0.17
N LEU A 7 -7.52 1.28 -0.86
CA LEU A 7 -8.02 0.60 -2.06
C LEU A 7 -8.15 -0.89 -1.76
N VAL A 8 -9.38 -1.42 -1.88
CA VAL A 8 -9.65 -2.86 -1.75
C VAL A 8 -10.06 -3.37 -3.13
N THR A 9 -9.30 -4.31 -3.69
CA THR A 9 -9.56 -4.84 -5.04
C THR A 9 -9.40 -6.35 -5.10
N PHE A 10 -10.09 -6.99 -6.05
CA PHE A 10 -9.83 -8.35 -6.51
C PHE A 10 -9.10 -8.24 -7.85
N MET A 11 -7.82 -8.59 -7.94
CA MET A 11 -7.01 -8.34 -9.14
C MET A 11 -6.44 -9.61 -9.75
N PRO A 12 -6.64 -9.77 -11.07
CA PRO A 12 -5.48 -9.71 -11.98
C PRO A 12 -5.53 -8.58 -13.02
N ILE A 13 -6.71 -8.00 -13.31
CA ILE A 13 -6.95 -7.22 -14.54
C ILE A 13 -6.51 -5.74 -14.45
N VAL A 14 -6.34 -5.18 -13.25
CA VAL A 14 -6.14 -3.72 -13.06
C VAL A 14 -4.65 -3.30 -13.02
N ALA A 15 -3.71 -4.25 -13.05
CA ALA A 15 -2.31 -4.04 -12.66
C ALA A 15 -1.57 -2.95 -13.44
N LYS A 16 -1.65 -2.97 -14.78
CA LYS A 16 -0.87 -2.05 -15.62
C LYS A 16 -1.30 -0.59 -15.48
N HIS A 17 -2.62 -0.34 -15.48
CA HIS A 17 -3.16 1.01 -15.33
C HIS A 17 -3.00 1.52 -13.90
N PHE A 18 -2.98 0.62 -12.92
CA PHE A 18 -2.79 0.99 -11.54
C PHE A 18 -1.40 1.58 -11.27
N LEU A 19 -0.34 0.98 -11.82
CA LEU A 19 1.04 1.49 -11.65
C LEU A 19 1.23 2.90 -12.20
N THR A 20 0.64 3.17 -13.36
CA THR A 20 0.68 4.52 -13.94
C THR A 20 -0.06 5.53 -13.08
N CYS A 21 -1.16 5.12 -12.44
CA CYS A 21 -1.85 5.97 -11.48
C CYS A 21 -1.00 6.22 -10.23
N LEU A 22 -0.32 5.20 -9.67
CA LEU A 22 0.53 5.36 -8.49
C LEU A 22 1.62 6.41 -8.68
N SER A 23 2.33 6.36 -9.83
CA SER A 23 3.33 7.37 -10.19
C SER A 23 2.69 8.77 -10.28
N ALA A 24 1.56 8.93 -10.96
CA ALA A 24 0.86 10.21 -11.08
C ALA A 24 0.39 10.78 -9.72
N TYR A 25 0.02 9.92 -8.77
CA TYR A 25 -0.38 10.34 -7.43
C TYR A 25 0.80 10.61 -6.48
N SER A 26 2.03 10.26 -6.86
CA SER A 26 3.22 10.49 -6.02
C SER A 26 3.62 11.96 -5.88
N GLU A 27 3.04 12.86 -6.67
CA GLU A 27 3.23 14.33 -6.53
C GLU A 27 2.31 14.93 -5.45
N TYR A 28 1.38 14.14 -4.91
CA TYR A 28 0.43 14.57 -3.89
C TYR A 28 0.77 13.94 -2.54
N PRO A 29 0.41 14.58 -1.41
CA PRO A 29 0.57 13.99 -0.09
C PRO A 29 -0.51 12.93 0.17
N LEU A 30 -0.47 11.85 -0.62
CA LEU A 30 -1.40 10.72 -0.62
C LEU A 30 -0.65 9.40 -0.46
N SER A 31 -1.00 8.68 0.60
CA SER A 31 -0.57 7.29 0.80
C SER A 31 -1.68 6.32 0.38
N ILE A 32 -1.32 5.25 -0.31
CA ILE A 32 -2.22 4.24 -0.83
C ILE A 32 -1.89 2.88 -0.21
N ILE A 33 -2.86 2.28 0.47
CA ILE A 33 -2.74 0.92 1.00
C ILE A 33 -3.63 -0.01 0.19
N LEU A 34 -3.04 -1.03 -0.44
CA LEU A 34 -3.73 -2.09 -1.14
C LEU A 34 -3.89 -3.32 -0.24
N VAL A 35 -5.14 -3.71 0.01
CA VAL A 35 -5.45 -4.89 0.83
C VAL A 35 -5.87 -6.05 -0.06
N GLY A 36 -5.04 -7.08 -0.13
CA GLY A 36 -5.29 -8.32 -0.88
C GLY A 36 -6.16 -9.29 -0.07
N VAL A 37 -7.29 -9.71 -0.65
CA VAL A 37 -8.22 -10.71 -0.10
C VAL A 37 -8.43 -11.85 -1.10
N GLY A 38 -8.55 -13.09 -0.60
CA GLY A 38 -8.58 -14.31 -1.42
C GLY A 38 -7.23 -15.03 -1.52
N ASP A 39 -7.16 -15.97 -2.46
CA ASP A 39 -6.09 -16.98 -2.55
C ASP A 39 -4.85 -16.52 -3.34
N GLY A 40 -4.90 -15.34 -3.96
CA GLY A 40 -3.85 -14.84 -4.85
C GLY A 40 -3.94 -15.44 -6.27
N PRO A 41 -2.83 -15.46 -7.04
CA PRO A 41 -1.45 -15.17 -6.64
C PRO A 41 -1.16 -13.68 -6.42
N TRP A 42 -0.26 -13.38 -5.47
CA TRP A 42 0.14 -12.01 -5.10
C TRP A 42 1.59 -11.67 -5.50
N ASP A 43 2.29 -12.57 -6.20
CA ASP A 43 3.72 -12.39 -6.53
C ASP A 43 3.95 -11.15 -7.39
N MET A 44 3.06 -10.87 -8.35
CA MET A 44 3.11 -9.62 -9.14
C MET A 44 2.96 -8.37 -8.26
N MET A 45 2.23 -8.42 -7.15
CA MET A 45 2.08 -7.25 -6.26
C MET A 45 3.37 -6.95 -5.49
N LYS A 46 4.14 -7.98 -5.15
CA LYS A 46 5.47 -7.81 -4.56
C LYS A 46 6.45 -7.21 -5.58
N GLU A 47 6.40 -7.68 -6.84
CA GLU A 47 7.23 -7.11 -7.90
C GLU A 47 6.90 -5.64 -8.20
N PHE A 48 5.63 -5.24 -8.03
CA PHE A 48 5.18 -3.86 -8.20
C PHE A 48 5.59 -2.93 -7.07
N ASP A 49 5.73 -3.43 -5.85
CA ASP A 49 6.23 -2.65 -4.72
C ASP A 49 7.65 -2.10 -5.01
N ASP A 50 8.49 -2.95 -5.61
CA ASP A 50 9.90 -2.63 -5.85
C ASP A 50 10.18 -1.86 -7.15
N ASN A 51 9.29 -1.90 -8.16
CA ASN A 51 9.61 -1.51 -9.54
C ASN A 51 8.71 -0.44 -10.17
N ILE A 52 8.02 0.43 -9.40
CA ILE A 52 7.25 1.53 -10.00
C ILE A 52 8.20 2.60 -10.56
N PRO A 53 8.24 2.82 -11.90
CA PRO A 53 9.10 3.84 -12.48
C PRO A 53 8.57 5.25 -12.18
N ALA A 54 9.50 6.18 -11.92
CA ALA A 54 9.25 7.63 -11.82
C ALA A 54 8.25 8.07 -10.72
N ARG A 55 8.45 7.62 -9.47
CA ARG A 55 7.73 8.16 -8.30
C ARG A 55 8.60 9.14 -7.50
N ALA A 56 8.01 10.22 -6.99
CA ALA A 56 8.72 11.21 -6.18
C ALA A 56 9.07 10.66 -4.78
N PHE A 57 8.21 9.81 -4.22
CA PHE A 57 8.44 9.04 -3.01
C PHE A 57 7.66 7.72 -3.09
N ASP A 58 8.00 6.77 -2.21
CA ASP A 58 7.20 5.56 -2.03
C ASP A 58 5.85 5.91 -1.41
N ASN A 59 4.75 5.75 -2.13
CA ASN A 59 3.41 6.11 -1.66
C ASN A 59 2.44 4.93 -1.65
N PHE A 60 2.95 3.71 -1.79
CA PHE A 60 2.17 2.50 -1.96
C PHE A 60 2.57 1.45 -0.93
N GLN A 61 1.61 0.71 -0.40
CA GLN A 61 1.87 -0.40 0.50
C GLN A 61 0.90 -1.55 0.22
N PHE A 62 1.41 -2.76 0.03
CA PHE A 62 0.59 -3.97 -0.16
C PHE A 62 0.50 -4.81 1.12
N VAL A 63 -0.72 -5.22 1.49
CA VAL A 63 -0.99 -6.07 2.65
C VAL A 63 -1.84 -7.27 2.25
N ASN A 64 -1.31 -8.48 2.45
CA ASN A 64 -2.06 -9.73 2.26
C ASN A 64 -2.92 -10.05 3.50
N PHE A 65 -4.19 -9.67 3.46
CA PHE A 65 -5.11 -9.86 4.57
C PHE A 65 -5.42 -11.34 4.80
N THR A 66 -5.62 -12.12 3.74
CA THR A 66 -5.92 -13.56 3.84
C THR A 66 -4.81 -14.29 4.59
N GLU A 67 -3.55 -14.00 4.25
CA GLU A 67 -2.39 -14.62 4.88
C GLU A 67 -2.35 -14.31 6.37
N ILE A 68 -2.46 -13.04 6.77
CA ILE A 68 -2.48 -12.64 8.19
C ILE A 68 -3.64 -13.30 8.93
N MET A 69 -4.82 -13.32 8.32
CA MET A 69 -6.01 -13.92 8.94
C MET A 69 -5.98 -15.44 9.00
N SER A 70 -5.19 -16.10 8.15
CA SER A 70 -5.00 -17.56 8.17
C SER A 70 -4.07 -18.05 9.28
N LYS A 71 -3.22 -17.18 9.85
CA LYS A 71 -2.24 -17.55 10.90
C LYS A 71 -2.93 -18.15 12.12
N ARG A 72 -2.29 -19.12 12.79
CA ARG A 72 -2.85 -19.77 13.99
C ARG A 72 -2.60 -18.91 15.25
N MET A 73 -3.30 -17.78 15.34
CA MET A 73 -3.16 -16.78 16.42
C MET A 73 -4.53 -16.32 16.93
N LYS A 74 -4.56 -15.68 18.11
CA LYS A 74 -5.77 -15.02 18.63
C LYS A 74 -6.20 -13.90 17.68
N ARG A 75 -7.52 -13.71 17.52
CA ARG A 75 -8.10 -12.68 16.64
C ARG A 75 -7.52 -11.28 16.87
N SER A 76 -7.43 -10.86 18.13
CA SER A 76 -6.85 -9.55 18.49
C SER A 76 -5.41 -9.36 18.03
N ARG A 77 -4.60 -10.44 18.00
CA ARG A 77 -3.23 -10.37 17.49
C ARG A 77 -3.20 -10.27 15.96
N LYS A 78 -4.11 -10.94 15.26
CA LYS A 78 -4.24 -10.85 13.80
C LYS A 78 -4.63 -9.43 13.36
N GLU A 79 -5.59 -8.83 14.07
CA GLU A 79 -6.03 -7.45 13.82
C GLU A 79 -4.89 -6.45 14.07
N ALA A 80 -4.11 -6.64 15.15
CA ALA A 80 -2.94 -5.82 15.43
C ALA A 80 -1.83 -5.99 14.37
N GLU A 81 -1.59 -7.21 13.91
CA GLU A 81 -0.61 -7.51 12.86
C GLU A 81 -1.03 -6.91 11.50
N PHE A 82 -2.32 -7.00 11.17
CA PHE A 82 -2.87 -6.32 9.98
C PHE A 82 -2.74 -4.80 10.08
N ALA A 83 -3.12 -4.20 11.21
CA ALA A 83 -2.99 -2.77 11.41
C ALA A 83 -1.53 -2.30 11.33
N LEU A 84 -0.60 -3.06 11.91
CA LEU A 84 0.83 -2.77 11.81
C LEU A 84 1.32 -2.86 10.36
N ALA A 85 0.99 -3.95 9.65
CA ALA A 85 1.40 -4.13 8.26
C ALA A 85 0.84 -3.02 7.34
N ALA A 86 -0.39 -2.56 7.59
CA ALA A 86 -1.02 -1.50 6.82
C ALA A 86 -0.44 -0.11 7.13
N LEU A 87 -0.05 0.16 8.39
CA LEU A 87 0.28 1.51 8.83
C LEU A 87 1.78 1.76 9.01
N MET A 88 2.63 0.72 8.98
CA MET A 88 4.07 0.87 9.25
C MET A 88 4.80 1.80 8.28
N GLU A 89 4.29 1.93 7.06
CA GLU A 89 4.90 2.79 6.04
C GLU A 89 4.39 4.23 6.08
N ILE A 90 3.27 4.49 6.75
CA ILE A 90 2.68 5.84 6.80
C ILE A 90 3.62 6.88 7.44
N PRO A 91 4.33 6.61 8.55
CA PRO A 91 5.23 7.61 9.13
C PRO A 91 6.42 7.99 8.22
N PRO A 92 7.14 7.03 7.57
CA PRO A 92 8.11 7.36 6.53
C PRO A 92 7.52 8.15 5.35
N GLN A 93 6.36 7.74 4.85
CA GLN A 93 5.68 8.40 3.72
C GLN A 93 5.31 9.84 4.05
N TYR A 94 4.79 10.08 5.25
CA TYR A 94 4.49 11.42 5.74
C TYR A 94 5.75 12.30 5.77
N LYS A 95 6.88 11.78 6.27
CA LYS A 95 8.16 12.51 6.26
C LYS A 95 8.63 12.83 4.85
N ALA A 96 8.53 11.89 3.91
CA ALA A 96 8.89 12.12 2.52
C ALA A 96 8.06 13.26 1.90
N THR A 97 6.75 13.34 2.20
CA THR A 97 5.92 14.46 1.71
C THR A 97 6.32 15.82 2.29
N MET A 98 6.87 15.85 3.51
CA MET A 98 7.44 17.06 4.10
C MET A 98 8.76 17.45 3.42
N GLU A 99 9.66 16.49 3.22
CA GLU A 99 10.96 16.72 2.57
C GLU A 99 10.82 17.20 1.13
N LEU A 100 9.81 16.68 0.41
CA LEU A 100 9.46 17.09 -0.94
C LEU A 100 8.70 18.43 -1.01
N ASN A 101 8.35 19.04 0.13
CA ASN A 101 7.54 20.27 0.22
C ASN A 101 6.20 20.23 -0.53
N ILE A 102 5.62 19.04 -0.69
CA ILE A 102 4.30 18.85 -1.32
C ILE A 102 3.17 18.84 -0.26
N LEU A 103 3.53 18.91 1.02
CA LEU A 103 2.61 19.06 2.12
C LEU A 103 2.15 20.52 2.23
N GLY A 104 1.06 20.85 1.53
CA GLY A 104 0.40 22.17 1.61
C GLY A 104 -0.30 22.44 2.94
#